data_AF-A0A3D2F6V5-F1
#
_entry.id   AF-A0A3D2F6V5-F1
#
_cell.length_a   1.000
_cell.length_b   1.000
_cell.length_c   1.000
_cell.angle_alpha   90.00
_cell.angle_beta   90.00
_cell.angle_gamma   90.00
#
_symmetry.space_group_name_H-M   'P 1'
#
loop_
_entity.id
_entity.type
_entity.pdbx_description
1 polymer ?
#
loop_
_entity_poly.entity_id
_entity_poly.type
_entity_poly.pdbx_seq_one_letter_code
_entity_poly.pdbx_strand_id
1 'polypeptide(L)'
;MRGLTMISFLLLALLGTGLAAFAVESFGDDGEETSEPTAETDIIQGTNQPDILEAMENQTVNGFAGDDTIEAVGDGALVNGGPGDDRLFSFVGEDVTLNGGGGSDHIVFQSNGSEDSDLSFVQGGSGDDTIDAFGEDGVIDGGAGNDIISIQGTLLSASGGAGDDTISGDSADFGGGTSLYGNAGDDILILENSPGYQIGAIADGGAGNDRIETSTYLNSADSFDTLTGGDGDDRFELIFTGIEFDSEAPDRGVVTTITDFVPSEDVLVLPLDIQSSNGSADVPITFQIVQADDGTYTDVIFSAVDPAATATETAITTTATIRLLGTTNLTNADVVQADLERTNISQI
;
A
#
# COMPACT_ATOMS: atom_id res chain seq x y z
N MET A 1 -14.40 37.26 50.46
CA MET A 1 -13.81 36.23 51.34
C MET A 1 -14.16 34.89 50.71
N ARG A 2 -13.19 34.15 50.14
CA ARG A 2 -12.66 32.87 50.70
C ARG A 2 -13.80 31.93 51.13
N GLY A 3 -13.95 30.69 50.68
CA GLY A 3 -13.13 29.77 49.89
C GLY A 3 -13.77 28.37 49.96
N LEU A 4 -13.30 27.49 49.07
CA LEU A 4 -13.33 26.01 49.03
C LEU A 4 -13.93 25.20 50.20
N THR A 5 -14.64 24.11 49.89
CA THR A 5 -14.24 22.72 50.26
C THR A 5 -15.06 21.63 49.54
N MET A 6 -14.34 20.63 49.03
CA MET A 6 -14.77 19.35 48.42
C MET A 6 -15.40 18.38 49.44
N ILE A 7 -16.11 17.33 48.97
CA ILE A 7 -15.73 15.89 49.11
C ILE A 7 -16.93 14.96 48.81
N SER A 8 -16.72 14.10 47.81
CA SER A 8 -17.05 12.66 47.65
C SER A 8 -18.24 12.02 48.39
N PHE A 9 -19.06 11.28 47.63
CA PHE A 9 -19.74 10.08 48.12
C PHE A 9 -19.52 8.92 47.15
N LEU A 10 -18.76 7.95 47.66
CA LEU A 10 -18.61 6.57 47.22
C LEU A 10 -19.95 5.82 47.37
N LEU A 11 -20.34 5.02 46.37
CA LEU A 11 -21.24 3.88 46.60
C LEU A 11 -20.70 2.66 45.85
N LEU A 12 -20.28 1.67 46.65
CA LEU A 12 -19.82 0.35 46.22
C LEU A 12 -20.88 -0.68 46.67
N ALA A 13 -21.27 -1.59 45.76
CA ALA A 13 -21.77 -2.95 46.06
C ALA A 13 -21.80 -3.73 44.72
N LEU A 14 -20.80 -4.57 44.39
CA LEU A 14 -20.48 -5.92 44.90
C LEU A 14 -21.47 -7.00 44.38
N LEU A 15 -21.04 -7.88 43.45
CA LEU A 15 -20.75 -9.31 43.67
C LEU A 15 -20.61 -10.09 42.33
N GLY A 16 -19.50 -10.82 42.16
CA GLY A 16 -19.27 -11.74 41.04
C GLY A 16 -17.85 -12.28 41.06
N THR A 17 -17.53 -13.07 42.09
CA THR A 17 -16.20 -13.60 42.42
C THR A 17 -15.73 -14.72 41.50
N GLY A 18 -14.47 -14.66 41.08
CA GLY A 18 -13.75 -15.76 40.45
C GLY A 18 -12.24 -15.50 40.34
N LEU A 19 -11.61 -14.95 41.39
CA LEU A 19 -10.16 -14.72 41.43
C LEU A 19 -9.50 -15.88 42.18
N ALA A 20 -8.82 -16.76 41.45
CA ALA A 20 -7.89 -17.73 42.03
C ALA A 20 -6.49 -17.08 42.07
N ALA A 21 -6.05 -16.71 43.27
CA ALA A 21 -4.69 -16.23 43.50
C ALA A 21 -3.71 -17.40 43.50
N PHE A 22 -2.70 -17.36 42.63
CA PHE A 22 -1.47 -18.13 42.80
C PHE A 22 -0.42 -17.25 43.49
N ALA A 23 0.15 -17.78 44.58
CA ALA A 23 1.20 -17.14 45.36
C ALA A 23 2.55 -17.35 44.66
N VAL A 24 3.33 -16.28 44.50
CA VAL A 24 4.77 -16.35 44.27
C VAL A 24 5.46 -15.99 45.58
N GLU A 25 6.20 -16.95 46.14
CA GLU A 25 7.06 -16.74 47.31
C GLU A 25 8.34 -16.01 46.88
N SER A 26 8.61 -14.85 47.48
CA SER A 26 9.91 -14.18 47.39
C SER A 26 10.71 -14.50 48.66
N PHE A 27 11.82 -15.23 48.49
CA PHE A 27 12.89 -15.31 49.47
C PHE A 27 13.87 -14.15 49.23
N GLY A 28 14.19 -13.40 50.27
CA GLY A 28 15.26 -12.40 50.24
C GLY A 28 16.63 -13.01 50.55
N ASP A 29 17.68 -12.43 49.97
CA ASP A 29 19.03 -12.38 50.56
C ASP A 29 19.83 -11.23 49.92
N ASP A 30 20.75 -10.69 50.71
CA ASP A 30 21.38 -9.39 50.59
C ASP A 30 22.77 -9.57 49.97
N GLY A 31 23.06 -8.89 48.86
CA GLY A 31 24.39 -8.96 48.26
C GLY A 31 24.52 -8.10 47.02
N GLU A 32 25.23 -6.99 47.16
CA GLU A 32 25.64 -6.13 46.05
C GLU A 32 26.64 -6.92 45.18
N GLU A 33 26.16 -7.44 44.05
CA GLU A 33 26.98 -7.89 42.93
C GLU A 33 26.47 -7.17 41.69
N THR A 34 27.37 -6.38 41.09
CA THR A 34 27.12 -5.66 39.85
C THR A 34 26.88 -6.64 38.71
N SER A 35 25.64 -6.73 38.23
CA SER A 35 25.30 -7.40 36.98
C SER A 35 24.57 -6.44 36.05
N GLU A 36 25.32 -5.71 35.23
CA GLU A 36 24.87 -5.44 33.86
C GLU A 36 25.59 -6.50 32.98
N PRO A 37 25.01 -7.08 31.90
CA PRO A 37 23.70 -6.87 31.26
C PRO A 37 22.94 -8.18 30.87
N THR A 38 21.67 -8.09 30.44
CA THR A 38 21.14 -8.65 29.18
C THR A 38 19.78 -8.02 28.91
N ALA A 39 19.52 -7.59 27.67
CA ALA A 39 18.16 -7.36 27.19
C ALA A 39 17.39 -8.68 27.33
N GLU A 40 16.60 -8.82 28.41
CA GLU A 40 15.58 -9.86 28.46
C GLU A 40 14.49 -9.36 27.52
N THR A 41 14.48 -9.87 26.29
CA THR A 41 13.29 -9.89 25.45
C THR A 41 12.21 -10.61 26.25
N ASP A 42 11.35 -9.87 26.94
CA ASP A 42 10.28 -10.45 27.74
C ASP A 42 9.27 -11.10 26.78
N ILE A 43 8.95 -12.37 27.03
CA ILE A 43 8.08 -13.16 26.16
C ILE A 43 6.72 -13.33 26.85
N ILE A 44 5.70 -12.72 26.28
CA ILE A 44 4.31 -12.89 26.68
C ILE A 44 3.71 -14.05 25.88
N GLN A 45 2.96 -14.89 26.57
CA GLN A 45 2.35 -16.09 26.03
C GLN A 45 0.85 -16.05 26.31
N GLY A 46 0.05 -16.12 25.26
CA GLY A 46 -1.38 -16.37 25.31
C GLY A 46 -1.69 -17.84 25.60
N THR A 47 -2.87 -18.26 25.19
CA THR A 47 -3.45 -19.57 25.43
C THR A 47 -4.02 -20.15 24.13
N ASN A 48 -4.73 -21.27 24.21
CA ASN A 48 -5.44 -21.80 23.03
C ASN A 48 -6.90 -21.30 22.98
N GLN A 49 -7.18 -20.15 23.57
CA GLN A 49 -8.49 -19.48 23.63
C GLN A 49 -8.28 -18.01 23.27
N PRO A 50 -9.33 -17.29 22.83
CA PRO A 50 -9.22 -15.86 22.56
C PRO A 50 -8.63 -15.08 23.73
N ASP A 51 -7.51 -14.42 23.50
CA ASP A 51 -6.76 -13.61 24.44
C ASP A 51 -6.74 -12.12 24.03
N ILE A 52 -6.47 -11.26 25.02
CA ILE A 52 -6.21 -9.83 24.80
C ILE A 52 -4.84 -9.54 25.40
N LEU A 53 -3.88 -9.21 24.56
CA LEU A 53 -2.47 -9.09 24.91
C LEU A 53 -1.92 -7.73 24.46
N GLU A 54 -0.82 -7.31 25.08
CA GLU A 54 -0.14 -6.04 24.79
C GLU A 54 1.36 -6.30 24.73
N ALA A 55 2.03 -5.87 23.66
CA ALA A 55 3.48 -5.94 23.48
C ALA A 55 4.12 -4.58 23.78
N MET A 56 5.00 -4.52 24.79
CA MET A 56 5.81 -3.33 25.06
C MET A 56 7.12 -3.36 24.27
N GLU A 57 7.97 -2.35 24.51
CA GLU A 57 9.27 -2.18 23.86
C GLU A 57 10.13 -3.46 23.95
N ASN A 58 10.61 -3.95 22.79
CA ASN A 58 11.46 -5.12 22.62
C ASN A 58 10.87 -6.42 23.20
N GLN A 59 9.55 -6.50 23.37
CA GLN A 59 8.87 -7.72 23.83
C GLN A 59 8.42 -8.59 22.67
N THR A 60 8.34 -9.89 22.92
CA THR A 60 7.70 -10.85 22.02
C THR A 60 6.37 -11.30 22.60
N VAL A 61 5.29 -11.23 21.83
CA VAL A 61 3.98 -11.77 22.20
C VAL A 61 3.63 -12.91 21.26
N ASN A 62 3.19 -14.04 21.81
CA ASN A 62 2.58 -15.12 21.03
C ASN A 62 1.15 -15.32 21.52
N GLY A 63 0.15 -15.12 20.66
CA GLY A 63 -1.26 -15.40 20.93
C GLY A 63 -1.51 -16.90 21.11
N PHE A 64 -0.88 -17.70 20.24
CA PHE A 64 -1.07 -19.13 20.06
C PHE A 64 -2.34 -19.44 19.27
N ALA A 65 -3.35 -20.07 19.85
CA ALA A 65 -4.49 -20.55 19.09
C ALA A 65 -5.77 -19.89 19.57
N GLY A 66 -6.70 -19.65 18.65
CA GLY A 66 -7.93 -18.89 18.94
C GLY A 66 -7.81 -17.46 18.44
N ASP A 67 -8.94 -16.78 18.38
CA ASP A 67 -9.04 -15.45 17.77
C ASP A 67 -8.56 -14.39 18.76
N ASP A 68 -7.30 -14.00 18.67
CA ASP A 68 -6.62 -13.12 19.61
C ASP A 68 -6.75 -11.65 19.22
N THR A 69 -6.54 -10.77 20.19
CA THR A 69 -6.38 -9.33 19.95
C THR A 69 -5.11 -8.86 20.62
N ILE A 70 -4.15 -8.40 19.84
CA ILE A 70 -2.82 -8.05 20.32
C ILE A 70 -2.45 -6.64 19.86
N GLU A 71 -2.11 -5.77 20.81
CA GLU A 71 -1.66 -4.39 20.54
C GLU A 71 -0.17 -4.26 20.83
N ALA A 72 0.63 -3.86 19.85
CA ALA A 72 2.00 -3.42 20.03
C ALA A 72 2.02 -1.92 20.34
N VAL A 73 2.62 -1.57 21.48
CA VAL A 73 2.66 -0.18 21.99
C VAL A 73 4.08 0.37 22.18
N GLY A 74 5.12 -0.39 21.82
CA GLY A 74 6.51 0.02 21.97
C GLY A 74 7.41 -0.48 20.83
N ASP A 75 8.58 0.15 20.72
CA ASP A 75 9.54 -0.10 19.65
C ASP A 75 10.09 -1.53 19.69
N GLY A 76 10.40 -2.12 18.53
CA GLY A 76 11.01 -3.45 18.43
C GLY A 76 10.11 -4.59 18.90
N ALA A 77 8.81 -4.37 19.05
CA ALA A 77 7.87 -5.40 19.44
C ALA A 77 7.72 -6.46 18.33
N LEU A 78 7.71 -7.73 18.73
CA LEU A 78 7.41 -8.87 17.85
C LEU A 78 6.09 -9.50 18.28
N VAL A 79 5.08 -9.41 17.43
CA VAL A 79 3.75 -9.97 17.68
C VAL A 79 3.50 -11.13 16.74
N ASN A 80 3.11 -12.27 17.30
CA ASN A 80 2.64 -13.44 16.57
C ASN A 80 1.22 -13.76 17.03
N GLY A 81 0.23 -13.69 16.13
CA GLY A 81 -1.14 -14.14 16.39
C GLY A 81 -1.17 -15.66 16.58
N GLY A 82 -0.85 -16.38 15.51
CA GLY A 82 -0.81 -17.84 15.47
C GLY A 82 -2.02 -18.39 14.72
N PRO A 83 -2.49 -19.63 15.01
CA PRO A 83 -3.71 -20.12 14.37
C PRO A 83 -5.00 -19.53 14.96
N GLY A 84 -5.78 -18.78 14.19
CA GLY A 84 -7.01 -18.10 14.62
C GLY A 84 -7.31 -16.92 13.70
N ASP A 85 -8.50 -16.33 13.80
CA ASP A 85 -8.79 -15.07 13.09
C ASP A 85 -8.37 -13.89 14.01
N ASP A 86 -7.11 -13.48 13.93
CA ASP A 86 -6.48 -12.57 14.88
C ASP A 86 -6.65 -11.09 14.50
N ARG A 87 -6.50 -10.21 15.50
CA ARG A 87 -6.47 -8.75 15.32
C ARG A 87 -5.19 -8.18 15.89
N LEU A 88 -4.31 -7.73 15.02
CA LEU A 88 -3.00 -7.20 15.40
C LEU A 88 -2.95 -5.70 15.12
N PHE A 89 -2.62 -4.91 16.13
CA PHE A 89 -2.57 -3.46 16.03
C PHE A 89 -1.22 -2.93 16.46
N SER A 90 -0.71 -1.94 15.73
CA SER A 90 0.36 -1.05 16.18
C SER A 90 0.01 0.37 15.77
N PHE A 91 -0.11 1.28 16.73
CA PHE A 91 -0.39 2.71 16.47
C PHE A 91 0.80 3.62 16.84
N VAL A 92 1.86 3.00 17.37
CA VAL A 92 3.07 3.65 17.85
C VAL A 92 4.23 2.67 17.75
N GLY A 93 5.42 3.21 17.53
CA GLY A 93 6.68 2.49 17.70
C GLY A 93 7.40 2.18 16.39
N GLU A 94 8.72 2.13 16.50
CA GLU A 94 9.66 1.80 15.43
C GLU A 94 9.97 0.30 15.43
N ASP A 95 10.34 -0.28 14.29
CA ASP A 95 10.80 -1.67 14.18
C ASP A 95 9.81 -2.74 14.68
N VAL A 96 8.51 -2.45 14.62
CA VAL A 96 7.48 -3.43 14.99
C VAL A 96 7.35 -4.49 13.91
N THR A 97 7.27 -5.75 14.33
CA THR A 97 6.95 -6.89 13.47
C THR A 97 5.61 -7.49 13.87
N LEU A 98 4.67 -7.57 12.93
CA LEU A 98 3.34 -8.17 13.13
C LEU A 98 3.18 -9.38 12.21
N ASN A 99 2.94 -10.57 12.79
CA ASN A 99 2.68 -11.80 12.05
C ASN A 99 1.30 -12.34 12.44
N GLY A 100 0.35 -12.36 11.50
CA GLY A 100 -1.00 -12.92 11.69
C GLY A 100 -0.93 -14.41 12.00
N GLY A 101 -0.36 -15.19 11.09
CA GLY A 101 -0.14 -16.60 11.27
C GLY A 101 -1.04 -17.42 10.37
N GLY A 102 -2.10 -18.01 10.91
CA GLY A 102 -3.01 -18.80 10.10
C GLY A 102 -4.47 -18.59 10.48
N GLY A 103 -5.27 -18.15 9.54
CA GLY A 103 -6.65 -17.71 9.74
C GLY A 103 -6.88 -16.48 8.88
N SER A 104 -8.04 -15.84 9.02
CA SER A 104 -8.29 -14.56 8.36
C SER A 104 -7.99 -13.43 9.34
N ASP A 105 -6.78 -12.90 9.24
CA ASP A 105 -6.24 -11.93 10.18
C ASP A 105 -6.54 -10.50 9.75
N HIS A 106 -6.67 -9.61 10.74
CA HIS A 106 -6.77 -8.18 10.51
C HIS A 106 -5.60 -7.47 11.16
N ILE A 107 -4.71 -6.93 10.33
CA ILE A 107 -3.47 -6.32 10.77
C ILE A 107 -3.49 -4.83 10.42
N VAL A 108 -3.31 -4.00 11.43
CA VAL A 108 -3.22 -2.55 11.26
C VAL A 108 -1.92 -2.06 11.85
N PHE A 109 -1.08 -1.46 11.02
CA PHE A 109 0.05 -0.67 11.46
C PHE A 109 -0.18 0.79 11.06
N GLN A 110 -0.16 1.69 12.03
CA GLN A 110 -0.20 3.11 11.79
C GLN A 110 0.92 3.78 12.57
N SER A 111 1.88 4.35 11.86
CA SER A 111 2.79 5.30 12.45
C SER A 111 2.03 6.55 12.91
N ASN A 112 2.45 7.12 14.06
CA ASN A 112 1.93 8.38 14.58
C ASN A 112 2.37 9.62 13.77
N GLY A 113 2.96 9.44 12.58
CA GLY A 113 3.29 10.51 11.64
C GLY A 113 4.58 11.25 11.97
N SER A 114 5.49 10.68 12.76
CA SER A 114 6.89 11.09 12.73
C SER A 114 7.57 10.47 11.51
N GLU A 115 8.28 11.30 10.73
CA GLU A 115 9.04 10.96 9.50
C GLU A 115 10.22 9.96 9.73
N ASP A 116 10.15 9.10 10.75
CA ASP A 116 11.25 8.24 11.24
C ASP A 116 10.73 6.91 11.82
N SER A 117 9.47 6.57 11.56
CA SER A 117 8.87 5.33 12.05
C SER A 117 9.06 4.21 11.05
N ASP A 118 10.18 3.52 11.16
CA ASP A 118 10.49 2.37 10.32
C ASP A 118 9.52 1.23 10.64
N LEU A 119 8.72 0.87 9.64
CA LEU A 119 8.03 -0.41 9.60
C LEU A 119 9.09 -1.48 9.37
N SER A 120 9.24 -2.44 10.28
CA SER A 120 10.18 -3.54 10.05
C SER A 120 9.58 -4.59 9.10
N PHE A 121 8.45 -5.20 9.49
CA PHE A 121 7.85 -6.30 8.72
C PHE A 121 6.39 -6.56 9.13
N VAL A 122 5.49 -6.74 8.16
CA VAL A 122 4.11 -7.18 8.40
C VAL A 122 3.82 -8.40 7.53
N GLN A 123 3.31 -9.48 8.14
CA GLN A 123 2.92 -10.69 7.42
C GLN A 123 1.52 -11.16 7.83
N GLY A 124 0.64 -11.39 6.86
CA GLY A 124 -0.67 -12.01 7.06
C GLY A 124 -0.51 -13.48 7.43
N GLY A 125 0.02 -14.26 6.50
CA GLY A 125 0.37 -15.66 6.72
C GLY A 125 -0.44 -16.58 5.82
N SER A 126 -1.36 -17.36 6.37
CA SER A 126 -2.24 -18.21 5.56
C SER A 126 -3.71 -17.96 5.88
N GLY A 127 -4.54 -17.80 4.87
CA GLY A 127 -5.94 -17.41 4.99
C GLY A 127 -6.15 -16.06 4.31
N ASP A 128 -7.39 -15.60 4.25
CA ASP A 128 -7.71 -14.35 3.55
C ASP A 128 -7.53 -13.19 4.55
N ASP A 129 -6.41 -12.46 4.44
CA ASP A 129 -5.98 -11.45 5.39
C ASP A 129 -6.36 -10.03 4.95
N THR A 130 -6.47 -9.11 5.91
CA THR A 130 -6.64 -7.68 5.64
C THR A 130 -5.57 -6.88 6.35
N ILE A 131 -4.71 -6.22 5.59
CA ILE A 131 -3.56 -5.46 6.07
C ILE A 131 -3.73 -3.98 5.69
N ASP A 132 -3.70 -3.11 6.69
CA ASP A 132 -3.64 -1.66 6.53
C ASP A 132 -2.36 -1.13 7.20
N ALA A 133 -1.40 -0.69 6.39
CA ALA A 133 -0.09 -0.27 6.87
C ALA A 133 0.26 1.16 6.42
N PHE A 134 0.49 2.03 7.39
CA PHE A 134 0.97 3.40 7.21
C PHE A 134 2.33 3.59 7.88
N GLY A 135 3.39 3.82 7.11
CA GLY A 135 4.74 4.01 7.65
C GLY A 135 5.82 4.17 6.58
N GLU A 136 7.09 4.01 6.98
CA GLU A 136 8.26 4.16 6.10
C GLU A 136 9.08 2.86 6.06
N ASP A 137 9.74 2.58 4.93
CA ASP A 137 10.73 1.50 4.75
C ASP A 137 10.26 0.06 5.11
N GLY A 138 8.94 -0.15 5.13
CA GLY A 138 8.28 -1.41 5.45
C GLY A 138 8.21 -2.45 4.34
N VAL A 139 8.29 -3.72 4.74
CA VAL A 139 7.98 -4.88 3.90
C VAL A 139 6.70 -5.53 4.40
N ILE A 140 5.72 -5.66 3.50
CA ILE A 140 4.42 -6.27 3.74
C ILE A 140 4.29 -7.51 2.85
N ASP A 141 3.81 -8.61 3.43
CA ASP A 141 3.56 -9.89 2.75
C ASP A 141 2.19 -10.45 3.17
N GLY A 142 1.22 -10.53 2.26
CA GLY A 142 -0.09 -11.14 2.52
C GLY A 142 0.06 -12.61 2.87
N GLY A 143 0.79 -13.34 2.03
CA GLY A 143 1.15 -14.73 2.26
C GLY A 143 0.37 -15.65 1.34
N ALA A 144 -0.50 -16.50 1.85
CA ALA A 144 -1.30 -17.41 1.04
C ALA A 144 -2.78 -17.29 1.37
N GLY A 145 -3.62 -17.05 0.38
CA GLY A 145 -5.02 -16.67 0.57
C GLY A 145 -5.31 -15.49 -0.34
N ASN A 146 -6.55 -15.02 -0.33
CA ASN A 146 -6.94 -13.86 -1.11
C ASN A 146 -6.91 -12.63 -0.22
N ASP A 147 -5.81 -11.89 -0.26
CA ASP A 147 -5.49 -10.83 0.69
C ASP A 147 -5.94 -9.45 0.20
N ILE A 148 -6.26 -8.57 1.15
CA ILE A 148 -6.53 -7.16 0.90
C ILE A 148 -5.47 -6.34 1.61
N ILE A 149 -4.61 -5.67 0.83
CA ILE A 149 -3.47 -4.94 1.34
C ILE A 149 -3.60 -3.47 0.93
N SER A 150 -3.63 -2.57 1.90
CA SER A 150 -3.59 -1.12 1.71
C SER A 150 -2.35 -0.58 2.38
N ILE A 151 -1.45 0.02 1.60
CA ILE A 151 -0.21 0.60 2.09
C ILE A 151 -0.13 2.09 1.75
N GLN A 152 0.36 2.88 2.69
CA GLN A 152 0.53 4.32 2.54
C GLN A 152 1.83 4.76 3.19
N GLY A 153 2.58 5.65 2.54
CA GLY A 153 3.81 6.23 3.09
C GLY A 153 5.00 6.09 2.15
N THR A 154 6.22 6.00 2.69
CA THR A 154 7.44 6.09 1.90
C THR A 154 8.14 4.74 1.78
N LEU A 155 8.62 4.42 0.58
CA LEU A 155 9.52 3.28 0.34
C LEU A 155 8.96 1.90 0.77
N LEU A 156 7.64 1.74 0.70
CA LEU A 156 7.00 0.47 1.04
C LEU A 156 7.08 -0.54 -0.12
N SER A 157 7.25 -1.81 0.26
CA SER A 157 7.12 -2.95 -0.65
C SER A 157 6.02 -3.87 -0.15
N ALA A 158 4.99 -4.12 -0.96
CA ALA A 158 3.93 -5.06 -0.66
C ALA A 158 3.93 -6.23 -1.65
N SER A 159 3.75 -7.43 -1.09
CA SER A 159 3.59 -8.69 -1.80
C SER A 159 2.25 -9.30 -1.41
N GLY A 160 1.41 -9.67 -2.38
CA GLY A 160 0.17 -10.42 -2.14
C GLY A 160 0.52 -11.85 -1.74
N GLY A 161 1.19 -12.56 -2.65
CA GLY A 161 1.75 -13.87 -2.38
C GLY A 161 1.07 -14.93 -3.23
N ALA A 162 0.35 -15.86 -2.63
CA ALA A 162 -0.37 -16.89 -3.38
C ALA A 162 -1.87 -16.81 -3.15
N GLY A 163 -2.63 -16.50 -4.20
CA GLY A 163 -4.06 -16.30 -4.17
C GLY A 163 -4.42 -15.09 -5.02
N ASP A 164 -5.72 -14.77 -5.11
CA ASP A 164 -6.18 -13.63 -5.90
C ASP A 164 -6.23 -12.40 -4.98
N ASP A 165 -5.17 -11.59 -5.02
CA ASP A 165 -4.93 -10.51 -4.06
C ASP A 165 -5.40 -9.15 -4.59
N THR A 166 -5.68 -8.22 -3.66
CA THR A 166 -5.92 -6.81 -3.99
C THR A 166 -4.99 -5.94 -3.19
N ILE A 167 -4.09 -5.24 -3.87
CA ILE A 167 -3.05 -4.42 -3.27
C ILE A 167 -3.21 -2.97 -3.75
N SER A 168 -3.36 -2.03 -2.83
CA SER A 168 -3.37 -0.60 -3.10
C SER A 168 -2.19 0.08 -2.40
N GLY A 169 -1.48 0.94 -3.12
CA GLY A 169 -0.37 1.71 -2.58
C GLY A 169 -0.24 3.08 -3.21
N ASP A 170 0.18 4.08 -2.43
CA ASP A 170 0.46 5.40 -2.97
C ASP A 170 1.84 5.49 -3.62
N SER A 171 1.96 6.26 -4.70
CA SER A 171 3.19 6.46 -5.45
C SER A 171 4.10 7.52 -4.83
N ALA A 172 3.70 8.14 -3.71
CA ALA A 172 4.27 9.41 -3.28
C ALA A 172 3.97 9.78 -1.82
N ASP A 173 4.93 9.47 -0.95
CA ASP A 173 5.37 10.44 0.05
C ASP A 173 6.91 10.53 0.06
N PHE A 174 7.42 11.77 0.16
CA PHE A 174 8.79 12.16 0.53
C PHE A 174 10.02 11.36 0.05
N GLY A 175 10.02 10.77 -1.15
CA GLY A 175 11.27 10.32 -1.79
C GLY A 175 11.36 8.85 -2.17
N GLY A 176 10.30 8.07 -1.99
CA GLY A 176 10.24 6.67 -2.39
C GLY A 176 9.10 6.36 -3.35
N GLY A 177 9.38 5.55 -4.38
CA GLY A 177 8.32 4.89 -5.15
C GLY A 177 7.94 3.58 -4.47
N THR A 178 6.64 3.35 -4.30
CA THR A 178 6.09 2.09 -3.77
C THR A 178 6.26 0.96 -4.78
N SER A 179 6.53 -0.25 -4.28
CA SER A 179 6.62 -1.47 -5.10
C SER A 179 5.52 -2.45 -4.71
N LEU A 180 4.67 -2.81 -5.67
CA LEU A 180 3.58 -3.79 -5.49
C LEU A 180 3.88 -5.05 -6.30
N TYR A 181 3.74 -6.21 -5.67
CA TYR A 181 3.92 -7.52 -6.30
C TYR A 181 2.68 -8.37 -6.02
N GLY A 182 1.94 -8.78 -7.05
CA GLY A 182 0.82 -9.72 -6.90
C GLY A 182 1.34 -11.12 -6.55
N ASN A 183 2.31 -11.57 -7.36
CA ASN A 183 2.94 -12.88 -7.37
C ASN A 183 2.11 -13.96 -8.04
N ALA A 184 1.34 -14.80 -7.34
CA ALA A 184 0.70 -15.95 -7.95
C ALA A 184 -0.81 -15.97 -7.70
N GLY A 185 -1.59 -15.73 -8.75
CA GLY A 185 -3.04 -15.64 -8.72
C GLY A 185 -3.51 -14.56 -9.68
N ASP A 186 -4.81 -14.36 -9.80
CA ASP A 186 -5.35 -13.27 -10.61
C ASP A 186 -5.45 -12.00 -9.73
N ASP A 187 -4.44 -11.13 -9.77
CA ASP A 187 -4.25 -10.04 -8.81
C ASP A 187 -4.79 -8.69 -9.30
N ILE A 188 -5.11 -7.80 -8.36
CA ILE A 188 -5.44 -6.39 -8.62
C ILE A 188 -4.43 -5.49 -7.92
N LEU A 189 -3.62 -4.77 -8.69
CA LEU A 189 -2.62 -3.82 -8.19
C LEU A 189 -3.05 -2.40 -8.51
N ILE A 190 -3.22 -1.57 -7.49
CA ILE A 190 -3.68 -0.18 -7.61
C ILE A 190 -2.58 0.75 -7.15
N LEU A 191 -2.00 1.48 -8.09
CA LEU A 191 -1.04 2.55 -7.83
C LEU A 191 -1.77 3.89 -7.79
N GLU A 192 -2.00 4.39 -6.58
CA GLU A 192 -2.63 5.68 -6.32
C GLU A 192 -1.59 6.81 -6.33
N ASN A 193 -1.90 7.98 -6.87
CA ASN A 193 -0.95 9.11 -6.82
C ASN A 193 -1.38 10.20 -5.85
N SER A 194 -0.45 10.61 -4.99
CA SER A 194 -0.57 11.80 -4.14
C SER A 194 -0.17 13.07 -4.90
N PRO A 195 -0.94 14.18 -4.79
CA PRO A 195 -0.63 15.43 -5.46
C PRO A 195 0.54 16.15 -4.78
N GLY A 196 1.76 16.02 -5.32
CA GLY A 196 2.89 16.80 -4.81
C GLY A 196 4.21 16.54 -5.53
N TYR A 197 4.57 15.26 -5.68
CA TYR A 197 5.76 14.77 -6.37
C TYR A 197 5.46 13.37 -6.89
N GLN A 198 5.90 13.02 -8.09
CA GLN A 198 5.85 11.63 -8.57
C GLN A 198 7.27 11.08 -8.65
N ILE A 199 7.50 10.01 -7.90
CA ILE A 199 8.56 9.05 -8.15
C ILE A 199 7.86 7.82 -8.72
N GLY A 200 8.39 7.27 -9.80
CA GLY A 200 7.79 6.14 -10.48
C GLY A 200 7.65 4.97 -9.53
N ALA A 201 6.43 4.46 -9.40
CA ALA A 201 6.16 3.22 -8.68
C ALA A 201 6.49 2.00 -9.54
N ILE A 202 6.59 0.85 -8.90
CA ILE A 202 6.75 -0.45 -9.57
C ILE A 202 5.51 -1.29 -9.25
N ALA A 203 4.89 -1.87 -10.28
CA ALA A 203 3.89 -2.92 -10.11
C ALA A 203 4.27 -4.13 -10.99
N ASP A 204 4.19 -5.31 -10.41
CA ASP A 204 4.46 -6.59 -11.06
C ASP A 204 3.36 -7.59 -10.69
N GLY A 205 2.50 -7.94 -11.64
CA GLY A 205 1.38 -8.86 -11.43
C GLY A 205 1.88 -10.26 -11.06
N GLY A 206 2.74 -10.82 -11.90
CA GLY A 206 3.43 -12.06 -11.62
C GLY A 206 2.90 -13.20 -12.47
N ALA A 207 2.08 -14.10 -11.92
CA ALA A 207 1.55 -15.25 -12.64
C ALA A 207 0.06 -15.35 -12.41
N GLY A 208 -0.71 -15.25 -13.49
CA GLY A 208 -2.16 -15.13 -13.46
C GLY A 208 -2.60 -14.04 -14.41
N ASN A 209 -3.89 -13.72 -14.42
CA ASN A 209 -4.44 -12.66 -15.26
C ASN A 209 -4.63 -11.42 -14.41
N ASP A 210 -3.63 -10.55 -14.44
CA ASP A 210 -3.52 -9.47 -13.48
C ASP A 210 -4.16 -8.18 -14.01
N ARG A 211 -4.66 -7.37 -13.09
CA ARG A 211 -5.17 -6.03 -13.38
C ARG A 211 -4.32 -4.99 -12.65
N ILE A 212 -3.64 -4.16 -13.42
CA ILE A 212 -2.83 -3.07 -12.89
C ILE A 212 -3.51 -1.74 -13.23
N GLU A 213 -3.96 -1.04 -12.19
CA GLU A 213 -4.56 0.28 -12.27
C GLU A 213 -3.57 1.34 -11.81
N THR A 214 -3.38 2.40 -12.60
CA THR A 214 -2.54 3.55 -12.20
C THR A 214 -3.28 4.86 -12.35
N SER A 215 -2.98 5.83 -11.48
CA SER A 215 -3.57 7.17 -11.54
C SER A 215 -2.50 8.25 -11.66
N THR A 216 -1.91 8.42 -12.84
CA THR A 216 -0.78 9.33 -13.04
C THR A 216 -1.18 10.80 -13.19
N TYR A 217 -0.67 11.67 -12.32
CA TYR A 217 -0.77 13.13 -12.51
C TYR A 217 0.31 13.62 -13.49
N LEU A 218 -0.08 14.25 -14.60
CA LEU A 218 0.81 14.72 -15.67
C LEU A 218 1.56 16.03 -15.32
N ASN A 219 2.20 16.08 -14.15
CA ASN A 219 3.09 17.16 -13.74
C ASN A 219 4.54 16.87 -14.17
N SER A 220 5.47 17.74 -13.80
CA SER A 220 6.90 17.48 -13.93
C SER A 220 7.34 16.46 -12.88
N ALA A 221 7.17 15.18 -13.18
CA ALA A 221 7.70 14.06 -12.39
C ALA A 221 9.22 13.89 -12.63
N ASP A 222 9.94 13.42 -11.61
CA ASP A 222 11.35 13.05 -11.71
C ASP A 222 11.55 11.63 -12.27
N SER A 223 10.52 10.77 -12.14
CA SER A 223 10.44 9.43 -12.72
C SER A 223 8.98 8.99 -12.84
N PHE A 224 8.73 7.94 -13.61
CA PHE A 224 7.40 7.48 -13.99
C PHE A 224 7.23 5.99 -13.74
N ASP A 225 5.97 5.56 -13.66
CA ASP A 225 5.60 4.21 -13.22
C ASP A 225 6.12 3.14 -14.19
N THR A 226 6.59 2.03 -13.63
CA THR A 226 7.07 0.85 -14.36
C THR A 226 6.19 -0.35 -14.01
N LEU A 227 5.52 -0.90 -15.01
CA LEU A 227 4.52 -1.94 -14.85
C LEU A 227 4.97 -3.21 -15.58
N THR A 228 4.72 -4.36 -14.97
CA THR A 228 4.97 -5.69 -15.52
C THR A 228 3.71 -6.51 -15.27
N GLY A 229 3.16 -7.11 -16.32
CA GLY A 229 1.98 -7.97 -16.19
C GLY A 229 2.39 -9.33 -15.63
N GLY A 230 3.32 -9.98 -16.31
CA GLY A 230 3.85 -11.29 -15.98
C GLY A 230 3.39 -12.39 -16.93
N ASP A 231 3.11 -13.56 -16.38
CA ASP A 231 2.56 -14.71 -17.11
C ASP A 231 1.02 -14.68 -17.08
N GLY A 232 0.34 -14.38 -18.18
CA GLY A 232 -1.12 -14.51 -18.31
C GLY A 232 -1.75 -13.38 -19.11
N ASP A 233 -3.09 -13.37 -19.22
CA ASP A 233 -3.82 -12.34 -19.98
C ASP A 233 -3.98 -11.07 -19.13
N ASP A 234 -3.03 -10.13 -19.22
CA ASP A 234 -2.98 -8.99 -18.29
C ASP A 234 -3.72 -7.75 -18.78
N ARG A 235 -4.12 -6.91 -17.83
CA ARG A 235 -4.90 -5.70 -18.07
C ARG A 235 -4.27 -4.49 -17.40
N PHE A 236 -3.82 -3.55 -18.21
CA PHE A 236 -3.26 -2.27 -17.75
C PHE A 236 -4.30 -1.16 -17.91
N GLU A 237 -4.78 -0.58 -16.82
CA GLU A 237 -5.71 0.55 -16.84
C GLU A 237 -5.00 1.83 -16.37
N LEU A 238 -4.66 2.69 -17.32
CA LEU A 238 -3.82 3.86 -17.05
C LEU A 238 -4.66 5.12 -17.05
N ILE A 239 -4.96 5.64 -15.88
CA ILE A 239 -5.68 6.90 -15.70
C ILE A 239 -4.66 8.02 -15.66
N PHE A 240 -4.90 9.08 -16.44
CA PHE A 240 -4.11 10.29 -16.39
C PHE A 240 -4.98 11.44 -15.91
N THR A 241 -4.40 12.33 -15.12
CA THR A 241 -5.05 13.56 -14.65
C THR A 241 -4.09 14.73 -14.71
N GLY A 242 -4.58 15.94 -14.47
CA GLY A 242 -3.74 17.10 -14.27
C GLY A 242 -3.09 17.64 -15.54
N ILE A 243 -3.66 17.38 -16.72
CA ILE A 243 -3.02 17.79 -17.98
C ILE A 243 -2.93 19.32 -18.08
N GLU A 244 -1.73 19.80 -18.38
CA GLU A 244 -1.44 21.21 -18.60
C GLU A 244 -1.13 21.48 -20.08
N PHE A 245 -1.68 22.59 -20.58
CA PHE A 245 -1.46 23.06 -21.94
C PHE A 245 -0.40 24.16 -21.94
N ASP A 246 0.87 23.75 -22.02
CA ASP A 246 2.03 24.64 -22.11
C ASP A 246 2.67 24.56 -23.50
N SER A 247 2.72 25.70 -24.20
CA SER A 247 3.34 25.78 -25.53
C SER A 247 4.86 25.61 -25.51
N GLU A 248 5.51 25.84 -24.38
CA GLU A 248 6.95 25.67 -24.22
C GLU A 248 7.33 24.21 -23.89
N ALA A 249 6.38 23.44 -23.33
CA ALA A 249 6.54 22.02 -22.99
C ALA A 249 5.32 21.18 -23.45
N PRO A 250 5.00 21.14 -24.76
CA PRO A 250 3.82 20.43 -25.23
C PRO A 250 3.96 18.90 -25.15
N ASP A 251 5.17 18.38 -25.01
CA ASP A 251 5.40 16.94 -24.85
C ASP A 251 5.85 16.64 -23.42
N ARG A 252 5.11 15.76 -22.73
CA ARG A 252 5.42 15.29 -21.37
C ARG A 252 6.41 14.14 -21.37
N GLY A 253 6.76 13.59 -22.53
CA GLY A 253 7.68 12.46 -22.65
C GLY A 253 7.00 11.13 -22.28
N VAL A 254 7.81 10.17 -21.82
CA VAL A 254 7.34 8.84 -21.40
C VAL A 254 6.83 8.94 -19.98
N VAL A 255 5.53 8.70 -19.77
CA VAL A 255 4.84 8.83 -18.49
C VAL A 255 4.50 7.51 -17.81
N THR A 256 4.68 6.39 -18.51
CA THR A 256 4.55 5.02 -18.01
C THR A 256 5.39 4.09 -18.88
N THR A 257 6.03 3.10 -18.27
CA THR A 257 6.72 2.02 -18.99
C THR A 257 6.07 0.68 -18.65
N ILE A 258 5.70 -0.10 -19.67
CA ILE A 258 5.25 -1.49 -19.52
C ILE A 258 6.36 -2.40 -20.06
N THR A 259 6.78 -3.40 -19.29
CA THR A 259 8.04 -4.11 -19.58
C THR A 259 7.89 -5.36 -20.45
N ASP A 260 6.70 -5.94 -20.51
CA ASP A 260 6.48 -7.29 -21.04
C ASP A 260 5.22 -7.45 -21.91
N PHE A 261 4.52 -6.36 -22.24
CA PHE A 261 3.25 -6.40 -22.96
C PHE A 261 3.25 -7.27 -24.24
N VAL A 262 2.33 -8.23 -24.28
CA VAL A 262 2.06 -9.20 -25.34
C VAL A 262 0.75 -8.87 -26.07
N PRO A 263 0.76 -8.32 -27.29
CA PRO A 263 -0.46 -7.85 -27.98
C PRO A 263 -1.57 -8.87 -28.27
N SER A 264 -1.33 -10.17 -28.09
CA SER A 264 -2.36 -11.21 -28.30
C SER A 264 -3.02 -11.70 -27.02
N GLU A 265 -2.55 -11.21 -25.88
CA GLU A 265 -2.80 -11.71 -24.53
C GLU A 265 -3.23 -10.50 -23.68
N ASP A 266 -2.41 -9.45 -23.66
CA ASP A 266 -2.64 -8.27 -22.83
C ASP A 266 -3.52 -7.22 -23.48
N VAL A 267 -4.13 -6.39 -22.62
CA VAL A 267 -4.93 -5.23 -23.01
C VAL A 267 -4.45 -3.98 -22.29
N LEU A 268 -4.15 -2.94 -23.06
CA LEU A 268 -3.95 -1.59 -22.56
C LEU A 268 -5.25 -0.81 -22.64
N VAL A 269 -5.66 -0.21 -21.52
CA VAL A 269 -6.90 0.56 -21.40
C VAL A 269 -6.57 2.00 -21.06
N LEU A 270 -7.02 2.91 -21.92
CA LEU A 270 -6.87 4.35 -21.73
C LEU A 270 -8.24 4.99 -21.45
N PRO A 271 -8.28 6.10 -20.69
CA PRO A 271 -9.52 6.83 -20.49
C PRO A 271 -9.99 7.49 -21.79
N LEU A 272 -11.27 7.83 -21.85
CA LEU A 272 -11.82 8.64 -22.96
C LEU A 272 -11.38 10.11 -22.87
N ASP A 273 -11.16 10.59 -21.65
CA ASP A 273 -10.80 11.97 -21.36
C ASP A 273 -9.89 12.10 -20.12
N ILE A 274 -9.17 13.21 -20.07
CA ILE A 274 -8.25 13.56 -18.98
C ILE A 274 -8.72 14.86 -18.35
N GLN A 275 -8.74 14.90 -17.01
CA GLN A 275 -9.06 16.12 -16.28
C GLN A 275 -7.93 17.14 -16.45
N SER A 276 -8.28 18.38 -16.79
CA SER A 276 -7.31 19.48 -16.88
C SER A 276 -6.70 19.82 -15.51
N SER A 277 -5.47 20.35 -15.48
CA SER A 277 -4.75 20.72 -14.24
C SER A 277 -5.49 21.71 -13.34
N ASN A 278 -6.35 22.55 -13.92
CA ASN A 278 -7.19 23.49 -13.18
C ASN A 278 -8.55 22.88 -12.74
N GLY A 279 -8.76 21.59 -12.96
CA GLY A 279 -9.96 20.82 -12.60
C GLY A 279 -11.24 21.25 -13.31
N SER A 280 -11.14 22.10 -14.34
CA SER A 280 -12.31 22.81 -14.91
C SER A 280 -13.00 22.09 -16.07
N ALA A 281 -12.34 21.13 -16.71
CA ALA A 281 -12.90 20.37 -17.81
C ALA A 281 -12.23 18.99 -17.95
N ASP A 282 -13.03 18.03 -18.42
CA ASP A 282 -12.53 16.79 -18.96
C ASP A 282 -12.25 16.98 -20.46
N VAL A 283 -11.04 16.64 -20.88
CA VAL A 283 -10.54 16.87 -22.23
C VAL A 283 -10.41 15.53 -22.97
N PRO A 284 -11.15 15.33 -24.08
CA PRO A 284 -11.07 14.10 -24.85
C PRO A 284 -9.65 13.82 -25.34
N ILE A 285 -9.25 12.56 -25.31
CA ILE A 285 -7.94 12.13 -25.81
C ILE A 285 -8.05 11.30 -27.09
N THR A 286 -7.03 11.44 -27.92
CA THR A 286 -6.76 10.52 -29.04
C THR A 286 -5.40 9.89 -28.85
N PHE A 287 -5.13 8.77 -29.50
CA PHE A 287 -3.81 8.15 -29.45
C PHE A 287 -3.30 7.75 -30.84
N GLN A 288 -1.98 7.55 -30.93
CA GLN A 288 -1.28 6.96 -32.05
C GLN A 288 -0.28 5.91 -31.55
N ILE A 289 -0.04 4.88 -32.36
CA ILE A 289 0.92 3.82 -32.07
C ILE A 289 2.15 4.03 -32.96
N VAL A 290 3.34 4.07 -32.35
CA VAL A 290 4.62 4.28 -33.03
C VAL A 290 5.63 3.23 -32.58
N GLN A 291 5.94 2.28 -33.45
CA GLN A 291 6.96 1.27 -33.18
C GLN A 291 8.37 1.81 -33.47
N ALA A 292 9.34 1.52 -32.60
CA ALA A 292 10.74 1.84 -32.83
C ALA A 292 11.32 1.06 -34.03
N ASP A 293 12.18 1.71 -34.82
CA ASP A 293 12.79 1.11 -36.01
C ASP A 293 13.62 -0.15 -35.71
N ASP A 294 14.19 -0.24 -34.51
CA ASP A 294 14.99 -1.37 -34.04
C ASP A 294 14.15 -2.44 -33.31
N GLY A 295 12.85 -2.20 -33.14
CA GLY A 295 11.92 -3.10 -32.44
C GLY A 295 12.14 -3.18 -30.94
N THR A 296 12.89 -2.25 -30.33
CA THR A 296 13.16 -2.26 -28.88
C THR A 296 11.97 -1.83 -28.03
N TYR A 297 11.02 -1.10 -28.60
CA TYR A 297 9.77 -0.71 -27.95
C TYR A 297 8.70 -0.31 -28.97
N THR A 298 7.47 -0.23 -28.50
CA THR A 298 6.37 0.48 -29.17
C THR A 298 5.82 1.56 -28.23
N ASP A 299 5.66 2.78 -28.74
CA ASP A 299 5.10 3.90 -28.00
C ASP A 299 3.62 4.07 -28.34
N VAL A 300 2.77 4.17 -27.32
CA VAL A 300 1.38 4.65 -27.43
C VAL A 300 1.38 6.10 -26.98
N ILE A 301 1.27 7.01 -27.95
CA ILE A 301 1.32 8.46 -27.71
C ILE A 301 -0.11 8.96 -27.67
N PHE A 302 -0.57 9.38 -26.50
CA PHE A 302 -1.86 10.04 -26.37
C PHE A 302 -1.72 11.56 -26.45
N SER A 303 -2.77 12.22 -26.90
CA SER A 303 -2.80 13.66 -27.12
C SER A 303 -4.13 14.26 -26.69
N ALA A 304 -4.06 15.42 -26.05
CA ALA A 304 -5.20 16.26 -25.73
C ALA A 304 -5.01 17.65 -26.36
N VAL A 305 -6.10 18.26 -26.81
CA VAL A 305 -6.08 19.60 -27.41
C VAL A 305 -6.72 20.59 -26.44
N ASP A 306 -6.06 21.71 -26.18
CA ASP A 306 -6.54 22.75 -25.28
C ASP A 306 -7.97 23.19 -25.63
N PRO A 307 -8.97 22.93 -24.76
CA PRO A 307 -10.35 23.28 -25.03
C PRO A 307 -10.59 24.80 -24.95
N ALA A 308 -9.68 25.56 -24.32
CA ALA A 308 -9.80 27.02 -24.17
C ALA A 308 -9.29 27.79 -25.38
N ALA A 309 -8.67 27.12 -26.36
CA ALA A 309 -8.15 27.75 -27.56
C ALA A 309 -9.25 28.51 -28.31
N THR A 310 -9.10 29.84 -28.38
CA THR A 310 -10.04 30.69 -29.13
C THR A 310 -9.80 30.53 -30.64
N ALA A 311 -10.77 30.91 -31.47
CA ALA A 311 -10.63 30.86 -32.94
C ALA A 311 -9.46 31.69 -33.51
N THR A 312 -8.85 32.54 -32.68
CA THR A 312 -7.70 33.40 -33.02
C THR A 312 -6.37 32.93 -32.44
N GLU A 313 -6.38 31.94 -31.55
CA GLU A 313 -5.19 31.38 -30.92
C GLU A 313 -4.90 30.00 -31.49
N THR A 314 -3.61 29.64 -31.56
CA THR A 314 -3.23 28.28 -31.97
C THR A 314 -3.52 27.37 -30.79
N ALA A 315 -4.34 26.34 -31.00
CA ALA A 315 -4.61 25.36 -29.96
C ALA A 315 -3.32 24.61 -29.61
N ILE A 316 -3.00 24.56 -28.31
CA ILE A 316 -1.89 23.77 -27.80
C ILE A 316 -2.35 22.31 -27.79
N THR A 317 -1.54 21.43 -28.37
CA THR A 317 -1.72 19.99 -28.26
C THR A 317 -0.67 19.47 -27.30
N THR A 318 -1.11 18.92 -26.18
CA THR A 318 -0.22 18.28 -25.21
C THR A 318 -0.18 16.78 -25.50
N THR A 319 1.01 16.19 -25.54
CA THR A 319 1.25 14.75 -25.72
C THR A 319 1.92 14.13 -24.51
N ALA A 320 1.68 12.84 -24.32
CA ALA A 320 2.37 12.00 -23.37
C ALA A 320 2.45 10.58 -23.92
N THR A 321 3.46 9.82 -23.50
CA THR A 321 3.83 8.55 -24.10
C THR A 321 3.79 7.43 -23.08
N ILE A 322 3.09 6.35 -23.39
CA ILE A 322 3.24 5.07 -22.72
C ILE A 322 4.20 4.23 -23.57
N ARG A 323 5.26 3.73 -22.96
CA ARG A 323 6.28 2.94 -23.66
C ARG A 323 6.14 1.47 -23.32
N LEU A 324 5.97 0.63 -24.33
CA LEU A 324 5.88 -0.82 -24.21
C LEU A 324 7.20 -1.43 -24.69
N LEU A 325 8.02 -1.91 -23.76
CA LEU A 325 9.36 -2.43 -24.05
C LEU A 325 9.29 -3.80 -24.73
N GLY A 326 10.13 -4.03 -25.74
CA GLY A 326 10.18 -5.29 -26.49
C GLY A 326 8.94 -5.60 -27.32
N THR A 327 7.84 -4.85 -27.17
CA THR A 327 6.59 -5.05 -27.88
C THR A 327 6.71 -4.61 -29.34
N THR A 328 6.25 -5.46 -30.25
CA THR A 328 6.16 -5.17 -31.69
C THR A 328 4.82 -5.62 -32.24
N ASN A 329 4.38 -5.04 -33.36
CA ASN A 329 3.10 -5.34 -34.01
C ASN A 329 1.84 -4.99 -33.19
N LEU A 330 1.96 -4.05 -32.24
CA LEU A 330 0.81 -3.50 -31.51
C LEU A 330 -0.18 -2.85 -32.49
N THR A 331 -1.47 -3.07 -32.26
CA THR A 331 -2.58 -2.58 -33.07
C THR A 331 -3.61 -1.83 -32.23
N ASN A 332 -4.54 -1.14 -32.89
CA ASN A 332 -5.66 -0.49 -32.19
C ASN A 332 -6.63 -1.48 -31.51
N ALA A 333 -6.51 -2.79 -31.74
CA ALA A 333 -7.32 -3.77 -31.01
C ALA A 333 -6.80 -4.02 -29.59
N ASP A 334 -5.51 -3.77 -29.37
CA ASP A 334 -4.78 -4.05 -28.13
C ASP A 334 -4.82 -2.83 -27.18
N VAL A 335 -5.28 -1.69 -27.71
CA VAL A 335 -5.51 -0.44 -26.97
C VAL A 335 -6.99 -0.11 -26.98
N VAL A 336 -7.64 -0.25 -25.83
CA VAL A 336 -9.06 0.05 -25.63
C VAL A 336 -9.20 1.42 -24.99
N GLN A 337 -10.13 2.24 -25.47
CA GLN A 337 -10.58 3.41 -24.74
C GLN A 337 -11.88 3.09 -23.99
N ALA A 338 -11.91 3.39 -22.69
CA ALA A 338 -13.05 3.13 -21.82
C ALA A 338 -13.35 4.31 -20.90
N ASP A 339 -14.58 4.33 -20.36
CA ASP A 339 -14.91 5.20 -19.23
C ASP A 339 -14.35 4.54 -17.98
N LEU A 340 -13.19 5.02 -17.53
CA LEU A 340 -12.51 4.55 -16.33
C LEU A 340 -12.95 5.43 -15.16
N GLU A 341 -13.40 4.82 -14.07
CA GLU A 341 -13.67 5.58 -12.86
C GLU A 341 -12.36 6.17 -12.35
N ARG A 342 -12.30 7.50 -12.24
CA ARG A 342 -11.18 8.15 -11.53
C ARG A 342 -11.33 7.78 -10.06
N THR A 343 -10.49 6.91 -9.55
CA THR A 343 -10.52 6.47 -8.16
C THR A 343 -10.48 7.71 -7.27
N ASN A 344 -11.59 7.99 -6.58
CA ASN A 344 -11.66 9.09 -5.63
C ASN A 344 -10.99 8.62 -4.34
N ILE A 345 -9.79 9.12 -4.05
CA ILE A 345 -9.03 8.93 -2.80
C ILE A 345 -9.71 9.64 -1.60
N SER A 346 -11.03 9.49 -1.43
CA SER A 346 -11.73 10.08 -0.28
C SER A 346 -12.37 9.08 0.65
N GLN A 347 -12.42 7.78 0.29
CA GLN A 347 -13.07 6.74 1.09
C GLN A 347 -12.55 5.33 0.77
N ILE A 348 -11.36 4.99 1.24
CA ILE A 348 -11.09 3.64 1.77
C ILE A 348 -10.50 3.86 3.17
#